data_AF-A0A4Y2PP08-F1
#
_entry.id   AF-A0A4Y2PP08-F1
#
_cell.length_a   1.000
_cell.length_b   1.000
_cell.length_c   1.000
_cell.angle_alpha   90.00
_cell.angle_beta   90.00
_cell.angle_gamma   90.00
#
_symmetry.space_group_name_H-M   'P 1'
#
loop_
_entity.id
_entity.type
_entity.pdbx_description
1 polymer ?
#
loop_
_entity_poly.entity_id
_entity_poly.type
_entity_poly.pdbx_seq_one_letter_code
_entity_poly.pdbx_strand_id
1 'polypeptide(L)'
;MRVAQAGLEQKMEAGQEEMQSGQEEIKNQIQAHVESQVDEIKTHVDGCIGKIEEEVQCVKGKIDKVESEVQEKIGNLERRISELEDQPNNFQTSPELMYARSTIKPLTFDRQTSWTVSKTQFDVVSFTNGWTDFVKASQLVASLR
;
A
#
# COMPACT_ATOMS: atom_id res chain seq x y z
N MET A 1 -54.06 -30.40 -65.07
CA MET A 1 -53.52 -31.12 -63.88
C MET A 1 -52.05 -30.80 -63.64
N ARG A 2 -51.12 -31.01 -64.60
CA ARG A 2 -49.67 -30.69 -64.44
C ARG A 2 -49.33 -29.26 -63.99
N VAL A 3 -50.02 -28.25 -64.54
CA VAL A 3 -49.74 -26.83 -64.22
C VAL A 3 -50.03 -26.49 -62.75
N ALA A 4 -51.05 -27.11 -62.15
CA ALA A 4 -51.42 -26.88 -60.76
C ALA A 4 -50.41 -27.51 -59.77
N GLN A 5 -49.82 -28.66 -60.14
CA GLN A 5 -48.79 -29.33 -59.33
C GLN A 5 -47.48 -28.53 -59.31
N ALA A 6 -47.02 -28.06 -60.48
CA ALA A 6 -45.82 -27.24 -60.58
C ALA A 6 -45.94 -25.91 -59.81
N GLY A 7 -47.12 -25.29 -59.80
CA GLY A 7 -47.35 -24.07 -59.01
C GLY A 7 -47.34 -24.29 -57.49
N LEU A 8 -47.60 -25.52 -57.02
CA LEU A 8 -47.56 -25.89 -55.61
C LEU A 8 -46.13 -26.18 -55.15
N GLU A 9 -45.34 -26.88 -55.97
CA GLU A 9 -43.90 -27.08 -55.75
C GLU A 9 -43.15 -25.75 -55.67
N GLN A 10 -43.38 -24.84 -56.63
CA GLN A 10 -42.70 -23.55 -56.65
C GLN A 10 -43.02 -22.68 -55.41
N LYS A 11 -44.25 -22.77 -54.87
CA LYS A 11 -44.62 -22.08 -53.63
C LYS A 11 -43.97 -22.69 -52.39
N MET A 12 -43.78 -24.01 -52.36
CA MET A 12 -43.05 -24.68 -51.28
C MET A 12 -41.57 -24.29 -51.30
N GLU A 13 -40.95 -24.31 -52.48
CA GLU A 13 -39.55 -23.89 -52.66
C GLU A 13 -39.37 -22.42 -52.23
N ALA A 14 -40.22 -21.51 -52.70
CA ALA A 14 -40.17 -20.10 -52.30
C ALA A 14 -40.34 -19.91 -50.79
N GLY A 15 -41.29 -20.61 -50.15
CA GLY A 15 -41.47 -20.53 -48.70
C GLY A 15 -40.29 -21.11 -47.90
N GLN A 16 -39.61 -22.12 -48.44
CA GLN A 16 -38.42 -22.69 -47.82
C GLN A 16 -37.21 -21.75 -47.96
N GLU A 17 -37.01 -21.12 -49.11
CA GLU A 17 -35.97 -20.10 -49.33
C GLU A 17 -36.19 -18.87 -48.44
N GLU A 18 -37.43 -18.41 -48.31
CA GLU A 18 -37.78 -17.28 -47.43
C GLU A 18 -37.49 -17.62 -45.96
N MET A 19 -37.79 -18.85 -45.53
CA MET A 19 -37.45 -19.33 -44.18
C MET A 19 -35.93 -19.41 -43.95
N GLN A 20 -35.16 -19.91 -44.93
CA GLN A 20 -33.70 -19.98 -44.83
C GLN A 20 -33.07 -18.59 -44.76
N SER A 21 -33.47 -17.68 -45.64
CA SER A 21 -32.97 -16.30 -45.64
C SER A 21 -33.33 -15.55 -44.36
N GLY A 22 -34.55 -15.71 -43.84
CA GLY A 22 -34.95 -15.11 -42.55
C GLY A 22 -34.15 -15.66 -41.37
N GLN A 23 -33.84 -16.96 -41.33
CA GLN A 23 -32.98 -17.53 -40.30
C GLN A 23 -31.54 -17.01 -40.39
N GLU A 24 -31.01 -16.88 -41.60
CA GLU A 24 -29.66 -16.37 -41.83
C GLU A 24 -29.54 -14.88 -41.46
N GLU A 25 -30.56 -14.07 -41.77
CA GLU A 25 -30.62 -12.68 -41.37
C GLU A 25 -30.64 -12.54 -39.83
N ILE A 26 -31.48 -13.30 -39.13
CA ILE A 26 -31.55 -13.29 -37.66
C ILE A 26 -30.20 -13.70 -37.07
N LYS A 27 -29.57 -14.75 -37.61
CA LYS A 27 -28.25 -15.20 -37.15
C LYS A 27 -27.19 -14.11 -37.32
N ASN A 28 -27.14 -13.46 -38.48
CA ASN A 28 -26.17 -12.41 -38.77
C ASN A 28 -26.38 -11.18 -37.88
N GLN A 29 -27.63 -10.79 -37.62
CA GLN A 29 -27.93 -9.69 -36.69
C GLN A 29 -27.51 -10.01 -35.25
N ILE A 30 -27.79 -11.23 -34.76
CA ILE A 30 -27.37 -11.67 -33.43
C ILE A 30 -25.84 -11.67 -33.34
N GLN A 31 -25.16 -12.22 -34.35
CA GLN A 31 -23.71 -12.27 -34.38
C GLN A 31 -23.10 -10.86 -34.34
N ALA A 32 -23.56 -9.95 -35.20
CA ALA A 32 -23.07 -8.58 -35.24
C ALA A 32 -23.35 -7.82 -33.92
N HIS A 33 -24.51 -8.04 -33.29
CA HIS A 33 -24.83 -7.43 -32.01
C HIS A 33 -23.90 -7.91 -30.89
N VAL A 34 -23.63 -9.22 -30.83
CA VAL A 34 -22.72 -9.81 -29.83
C VAL A 34 -21.30 -9.32 -30.06
N GLU A 35 -20.82 -9.30 -31.30
CA GLU A 35 -19.49 -8.78 -31.64
C GLU A 35 -19.34 -7.32 -31.21
N SER A 36 -20.33 -6.47 -31.53
CA SER A 36 -20.33 -5.07 -31.11
C SER A 36 -20.34 -4.89 -29.59
N GLN A 37 -21.12 -5.70 -28.86
CA GLN A 37 -21.15 -5.63 -27.39
C GLN A 37 -19.83 -6.08 -26.76
N VAL A 38 -19.20 -7.11 -27.32
CA VAL A 38 -17.89 -7.58 -26.85
C VAL A 38 -16.83 -6.51 -27.07
N ASP A 39 -16.83 -5.83 -28.21
CA ASP A 39 -15.89 -4.73 -28.49
C ASP A 39 -16.10 -3.52 -27.58
N GLU A 40 -17.35 -3.17 -27.26
CA GLU A 40 -17.66 -2.11 -26.31
C GLU A 40 -17.19 -2.46 -24.89
N ILE A 41 -17.48 -3.67 -24.43
CA ILE A 41 -17.02 -4.18 -23.12
C ILE A 41 -15.49 -4.17 -23.06
N LYS A 42 -14.83 -4.63 -24.13
CA LYS A 42 -13.37 -4.64 -24.21
C LYS A 42 -12.80 -3.24 -24.07
N THR A 43 -13.35 -2.28 -24.81
CA THR A 43 -12.92 -0.87 -24.73
C THR A 43 -13.08 -0.31 -23.32
N HIS A 44 -14.20 -0.62 -22.65
CA HIS A 44 -14.44 -0.18 -21.28
C HIS A 44 -13.46 -0.84 -20.28
N VAL A 45 -13.19 -2.14 -20.43
CA VAL A 45 -12.23 -2.88 -19.59
C VAL A 45 -10.82 -2.32 -19.77
N ASP A 46 -10.37 -2.12 -21.00
CA ASP A 46 -9.06 -1.54 -21.30
C ASP A 46 -8.92 -0.14 -20.69
N GLY A 47 -9.99 0.67 -20.77
CA GLY A 47 -10.04 1.99 -20.12
C GLY A 47 -9.98 1.94 -18.59
N CYS A 48 -10.64 0.97 -17.97
CA CYS A 48 -10.54 0.73 -16.52
C CYS A 48 -9.13 0.28 -16.11
N ILE A 49 -8.51 -0.62 -16.88
CA ILE A 49 -7.15 -1.08 -16.66
C ILE A 49 -6.18 0.11 -16.68
N GLY A 50 -6.26 0.96 -17.71
CA GLY A 50 -5.38 2.13 -17.82
C GLY A 50 -5.48 3.08 -16.62
N LYS A 51 -6.69 3.35 -16.13
CA LYS A 51 -6.89 4.19 -14.92
C LYS A 51 -6.25 3.57 -13.67
N ILE A 52 -6.42 2.26 -13.50
CA ILE A 52 -5.81 1.53 -12.37
C ILE A 52 -4.29 1.57 -12.46
N GLU A 53 -3.72 1.38 -13.66
CA GLU A 53 -2.27 1.46 -13.88
C GLU A 53 -1.72 2.84 -13.52
N GLU A 54 -2.39 3.92 -13.93
CA GLU A 54 -2.03 5.29 -13.57
C GLU A 54 -2.05 5.52 -12.06
N GLU A 55 -3.11 5.08 -11.37
CA GLU A 55 -3.22 5.20 -9.91
C GLU A 55 -2.14 4.41 -9.19
N VAL A 56 -1.84 3.19 -9.64
CA VAL A 56 -0.78 2.34 -9.06
C VAL A 56 0.59 3.01 -9.21
N GLN A 57 0.91 3.57 -10.37
CA GLN A 57 2.17 4.30 -10.57
C GLN A 57 2.26 5.56 -9.70
N CYS A 58 1.15 6.29 -9.55
CA CYS A 58 1.06 7.45 -8.66
C CYS A 58 1.32 7.07 -7.19
N VAL A 59 0.69 5.99 -6.71
CA VAL A 59 0.90 5.48 -5.35
C VAL A 59 2.34 5.02 -5.16
N LYS A 60 2.91 4.29 -6.13
CA LYS A 60 4.31 3.87 -6.09
C LYS A 60 5.25 5.06 -5.94
N GLY A 61 5.09 6.11 -6.75
CA GLY A 61 5.93 7.31 -6.65
C GLY A 61 5.79 8.05 -5.31
N LYS A 62 4.59 8.05 -4.71
CA LYS A 62 4.40 8.61 -3.35
C LYS A 62 5.12 7.78 -2.29
N ILE A 63 5.10 6.46 -2.40
CA ILE A 63 5.82 5.55 -1.49
C ILE A 63 7.33 5.78 -1.60
N ASP A 64 7.88 5.81 -2.81
CA ASP A 64 9.32 6.05 -3.04
C ASP A 64 9.79 7.38 -2.44
N LYS A 65 8.95 8.43 -2.56
CA LYS A 65 9.22 9.74 -1.95
C LYS A 65 9.23 9.66 -0.42
N VAL A 66 8.21 9.04 0.17
CA VAL A 66 8.12 8.87 1.63
C VAL A 66 9.28 8.05 2.15
N GLU A 67 9.67 6.97 1.45
CA GLU A 67 10.82 6.15 1.81
C GLU A 67 12.10 6.98 1.83
N SER A 68 12.33 7.79 0.79
CA SER A 68 13.49 8.68 0.69
C SER A 68 13.53 9.70 1.84
N GLU A 69 12.41 10.34 2.17
CA GLU A 69 12.32 11.30 3.28
C GLU A 69 12.57 10.64 4.65
N VAL A 70 12.07 9.41 4.84
CA VAL A 70 12.30 8.63 6.07
C VAL A 70 13.77 8.24 6.18
N GLN A 71 14.38 7.75 5.12
CA GLN A 71 15.81 7.40 5.09
C GLN A 71 16.69 8.62 5.39
N GLU A 72 16.39 9.79 4.81
CA GLU A 72 17.12 11.03 5.11
C GLU A 72 17.00 11.43 6.59
N LYS A 73 15.78 11.36 7.16
CA LYS A 73 15.55 11.66 8.58
C LYS A 73 16.30 10.69 9.50
N ILE A 74 16.32 9.40 9.16
CA ILE A 74 17.08 8.40 9.92
C ILE A 74 18.58 8.74 9.87
N GLY A 75 19.16 8.97 8.70
CA GLY A 75 20.58 9.33 8.59
C GLY A 75 20.94 10.63 9.32
N ASN A 76 20.03 11.61 9.34
CA ASN A 76 20.20 12.82 10.14
C ASN A 76 20.23 12.53 11.65
N LEU A 77 19.34 11.66 12.13
CA LEU A 77 19.26 11.27 13.53
C LEU A 77 20.48 10.43 13.95
N GLU A 78 20.90 9.48 13.13
CA GLU A 78 22.11 8.68 13.37
C GLU A 78 23.34 9.57 13.55
N ARG A 79 23.53 10.55 12.66
CA ARG A 79 24.63 11.53 12.78
C ARG A 79 24.56 12.35 14.07
N ARG A 80 23.38 12.85 14.44
CA ARG A 80 23.20 13.62 15.69
C ARG A 80 23.43 12.76 16.93
N ILE A 81 23.09 11.48 16.87
CA ILE A 81 23.38 10.53 17.96
C ILE A 81 24.89 10.35 18.09
N SER A 82 25.61 10.13 16.99
CA SER A 82 27.07 10.02 17.01
C SER A 82 27.74 11.30 17.55
N GLU A 83 27.29 12.48 17.12
CA GLU A 83 27.80 13.77 17.63
C GLU A 83 27.60 13.91 19.16
N LEU A 84 26.49 13.41 19.71
CA LEU A 84 26.22 13.43 21.15
C LEU A 84 26.99 12.35 21.93
N GLU A 85 27.26 11.19 21.33
CA GLU A 85 28.09 10.14 21.93
C GLU A 85 29.57 10.55 21.99
N ASP A 86 30.06 11.25 20.97
CA ASP A 86 31.44 11.72 20.85
C ASP A 86 31.71 13.01 21.65
N GLN A 87 30.66 13.73 22.08
CA GLN A 87 30.81 14.89 22.94
C GLN A 87 31.10 14.43 24.38
N PRO A 88 32.37 14.51 24.88
CA PRO A 88 32.62 14.20 26.27
C PRO A 88 31.84 15.20 27.12
N ASN A 89 31.13 14.67 28.12
CA ASN A 89 30.39 15.45 29.11
C ASN A 89 31.36 16.44 29.78
N ASN A 90 31.46 17.68 29.28
CA ASN A 90 32.25 18.76 29.88
C ASN A 90 31.47 19.48 31.00
N PHE A 91 30.47 18.82 31.58
CA PHE A 91 29.97 19.24 32.88
C PHE A 91 31.01 18.82 33.91
N GLN A 92 31.66 19.82 34.49
CA GLN A 92 32.51 19.72 35.66
C GLN A 92 32.06 18.56 36.55
N THR A 93 32.86 17.50 36.58
CA THR A 93 32.68 16.31 37.40
C THR A 93 32.69 16.74 38.86
N SER A 94 31.55 17.20 39.37
CA SER A 94 31.33 17.34 40.80
C SER A 94 31.37 15.94 41.39
N PRO A 95 32.24 15.67 42.39
CA PRO A 95 32.25 14.41 43.12
C PRO A 95 30.88 14.04 43.73
N GLU A 96 29.97 15.01 43.90
CA GLU A 96 28.62 14.79 44.44
C GLU A 96 27.71 14.04 43.45
N LEU A 97 27.94 14.16 42.13
CA LEU A 97 27.16 13.42 41.12
C LEU A 97 27.66 11.99 40.90
N MET A 98 28.91 11.66 41.27
CA MET A 98 29.36 10.26 41.30
C MET A 98 28.63 9.44 42.37
N TYR A 99 28.18 10.09 43.44
CA TYR A 99 27.37 9.47 44.51
C TYR A 99 25.90 9.29 44.12
N ALA A 100 25.42 9.99 43.09
CA ALA A 100 24.13 9.73 42.45
C ALA A 100 24.26 8.67 41.33
N ARG A 101 25.24 7.76 41.44
CA ARG A 101 25.22 6.48 40.72
C ARG A 101 24.05 5.67 41.27
N SER A 102 22.84 6.04 40.89
CA SER A 102 21.65 5.26 41.13
C SER A 102 21.92 3.88 40.54
N THR A 103 21.85 2.85 41.39
CA THR A 103 21.94 1.42 41.06
C THR A 103 20.71 0.97 40.25
N ILE A 104 20.22 1.81 39.34
CA ILE A 104 19.03 1.55 38.55
C ILE A 104 19.53 0.99 37.22
N LYS A 105 19.24 -0.29 37.02
CA LYS A 105 19.46 -0.93 35.72
C LYS A 105 18.66 -0.16 34.67
N PRO A 106 19.28 0.28 33.56
CA PRO A 106 18.54 0.85 32.44
C PRO A 106 17.45 -0.12 32.01
N LEU A 107 16.26 0.39 31.70
CA LEU A 107 15.20 -0.43 31.13
C LEU A 107 15.64 -0.82 29.72
N THR A 108 16.07 -2.06 29.51
CA THR A 108 16.48 -2.55 28.18
C THR A 108 15.26 -2.73 27.30
N PHE A 109 15.24 -2.07 26.13
CA PHE A 109 14.22 -2.26 25.11
C PHE A 109 14.42 -3.63 24.44
N ASP A 110 13.57 -4.59 24.79
CA ASP A 110 13.70 -5.99 24.37
C ASP A 110 13.19 -6.28 22.94
N ARG A 111 12.70 -5.24 22.21
CA ARG A 111 11.99 -5.33 20.91
C ARG A 111 10.75 -6.23 20.91
N GLN A 112 10.43 -6.91 22.00
CA GLN A 112 9.28 -7.79 22.15
C GLN A 112 8.07 -7.02 22.68
N THR A 113 8.31 -6.03 23.54
CA THR A 113 7.33 -5.06 24.01
C THR A 113 7.15 -3.92 23.00
N SER A 114 5.90 -3.47 22.80
CA SER A 114 5.64 -2.35 21.88
C SER A 114 6.28 -1.05 22.38
N TRP A 115 6.72 -0.19 21.45
CA TRP A 115 7.34 1.10 21.76
C TRP A 115 6.52 1.97 22.73
N THR A 116 5.19 1.95 22.61
CA THR A 116 4.29 2.70 23.49
C THR A 116 4.37 2.22 24.95
N VAL A 117 4.47 0.91 25.15
CA VAL A 117 4.62 0.32 26.49
C VAL A 117 5.99 0.67 27.06
N SER A 118 7.05 0.55 26.26
CA SER A 118 8.40 0.91 26.68
C SER A 118 8.52 2.39 27.04
N LYS A 119 7.93 3.30 26.26
CA LYS A 119 7.86 4.73 26.60
C LYS A 119 7.09 5.00 27.88
N THR A 120 5.94 4.36 28.07
CA THR A 120 5.15 4.53 29.30
C THR A 120 5.93 4.09 30.52
N GLN A 121 6.60 2.94 30.45
CA GLN A 121 7.45 2.44 31.53
C GLN A 121 8.64 3.36 31.78
N PHE A 122 9.30 3.82 30.72
CA PHE A 122 10.40 4.78 30.80
C PHE A 122 9.97 6.09 31.45
N ASP A 123 8.82 6.65 31.04
CA ASP A 123 8.27 7.89 31.58
C ASP A 123 7.91 7.75 33.07
N VAL A 124 7.25 6.65 33.46
CA VAL A 124 6.95 6.33 34.86
C VAL A 124 8.23 6.23 35.69
N VAL A 125 9.21 5.45 35.25
CA VAL A 125 10.49 5.27 35.95
C VAL A 125 11.26 6.59 36.05
N SER A 126 11.24 7.40 35.00
CA SER A 126 11.91 8.70 35.00
C SER A 126 11.26 9.68 35.98
N PHE A 127 9.92 9.66 36.06
CA PHE A 127 9.15 10.51 36.95
C PHE A 127 9.32 10.10 38.42
N THR A 128 9.20 8.80 38.72
CA THR A 128 9.36 8.28 40.10
C THR A 128 10.74 8.52 40.66
N ASN A 129 11.76 8.55 39.78
CA ASN A 129 13.14 8.78 40.17
C ASN A 129 13.57 10.25 40.07
N GLY A 130 12.66 11.16 39.71
CA GLY A 130 12.97 12.59 39.59
C GLY A 130 14.08 12.90 38.60
N TRP A 131 14.18 12.13 37.50
CA TRP A 131 15.23 12.33 36.51
C TRP A 131 15.12 13.70 35.84
N THR A 132 16.25 14.40 35.74
CA THR A 132 16.35 15.60 34.90
C THR A 132 16.28 15.20 33.43
N ASP A 133 15.93 16.14 32.55
CA ASP A 133 15.85 15.88 31.10
C ASP A 133 17.18 15.36 30.53
N PHE A 134 18.30 15.79 31.11
CA PHE A 134 19.62 15.27 30.78
C PHE A 134 19.76 13.77 31.12
N VAL A 135 19.38 13.37 32.33
CA VAL A 135 19.43 11.95 32.76
C VAL A 135 18.45 11.11 31.94
N LYS A 136 17.26 11.64 31.62
CA LYS A 136 16.30 10.98 30.72
C LYS A 136 16.91 10.73 29.35
N ALA A 137 17.57 11.72 28.76
CA ALA A 137 18.20 11.56 27.45
C ALA A 137 19.29 10.46 27.49
N SER A 138 20.20 10.50 28.47
CA SER A 138 21.27 9.50 28.60
C SER A 138 20.74 8.08 28.83
N GLN A 139 19.73 7.92 29.69
CA GLN A 139 19.15 6.61 29.97
C GLN A 139 18.32 6.09 28.80
N LEU A 140 17.61 6.94 28.05
CA LEU A 140 16.87 6.53 26.86
C LEU A 140 17.81 5.97 25.78
N VAL A 141 18.97 6.60 25.59
CA VAL A 141 20.01 6.10 24.68
C VAL A 141 20.55 4.75 25.16
N ALA A 142 20.81 4.61 26.46
CA ALA A 142 21.28 3.34 27.03
C ALA A 142 20.23 2.22 26.93
N SER A 143 18.94 2.55 27.03
CA SER A 143 17.80 1.64 26.92
C SER A 143 17.60 1.08 25.52
N LEU A 144 18.07 1.77 24.47
CA LEU A 144 17.88 1.39 23.07
C LEU A 144 19.02 0.52 22.50
N ARG A 145 20.08 0.27 23.27
CA ARG A 145 21.16 -0.66 22.95
C ARG A 145 20.77 -2.10 23.24
#